data_AF-A0A9E5V103-F1
#
_entry.id   AF-A0A9E5V103-F1
#
_cell.length_a   1.000
_cell.length_b   1.000
_cell.length_c   1.000
_cell.angle_alpha   90.00
_cell.angle_beta   90.00
_cell.angle_gamma   90.00
#
_symmetry.space_group_name_H-M   'P 1'
#
loop_
_entity.id
_entity.type
_entity.pdbx_description
1 polymer ?
#
loop_
_entity_poly.entity_id
_entity_poly.type
_entity_poly.pdbx_seq_one_letter_code
_entity_poly.pdbx_strand_id
1 'polypeptide(L)'
;VDGLFDLIIIDGRCRERCLEQSLPHLKETGCIVFDNSGRKRYRKVIEQLNYPMIETRGLTPSLPYPGQTTLIFKSVEVRNKLQAK
;
A
#
# COMPACT_ATOMS: atom_id res chain seq x y z
N VAL A 1 -15.10 6.68 -14.13
CA VAL A 1 -14.76 7.94 -13.42
C VAL A 1 -13.47 7.63 -12.67
N ASP A 2 -12.48 8.52 -12.72
CA ASP A 2 -11.21 8.34 -11.98
C ASP A 2 -11.44 8.42 -10.46
N GLY A 3 -10.49 7.92 -9.68
CA GLY A 3 -10.51 8.06 -8.23
C GLY A 3 -10.39 9.53 -7.78
N LEU A 4 -10.64 9.79 -6.49
CA LEU A 4 -10.57 11.13 -5.90
C LEU A 4 -9.23 11.42 -5.25
N PHE A 5 -8.50 10.39 -4.83
CA PHE A 5 -7.32 10.53 -3.97
C PHE A 5 -6.03 10.20 -4.71
N ASP A 6 -5.04 11.08 -4.59
CA ASP A 6 -3.67 10.84 -5.03
C ASP A 6 -2.91 9.94 -4.04
N LEU A 7 -3.29 9.98 -2.76
CA LEU A 7 -2.70 9.19 -1.69
C LEU A 7 -3.79 8.69 -0.75
N ILE A 8 -3.75 7.40 -0.42
CA ILE A 8 -4.57 6.81 0.64
C ILE A 8 -3.64 6.10 1.63
N ILE A 9 -3.80 6.37 2.93
CA ILE A 9 -3.01 5.72 3.99
C ILE A 9 -3.92 4.74 4.73
N ILE A 10 -3.51 3.48 4.79
CA ILE A 10 -4.24 2.42 5.48
C ILE A 10 -3.45 2.00 6.73
N ASP A 11 -3.90 2.52 7.88
CA ASP A 11 -3.41 2.21 9.22
C ASP A 11 -4.58 1.89 10.17
N GLY A 12 -4.36 1.11 11.24
CA GLY A 12 -5.34 0.83 12.29
C GLY A 12 -5.89 -0.60 12.34
N ARG A 13 -7.17 -0.81 12.02
CA ARG A 13 -7.87 -2.12 12.10
C ARG A 13 -8.54 -2.42 10.75
N CYS A 14 -8.95 -3.68 10.53
CA CYS A 14 -9.70 -4.09 9.32
C CYS A 14 -9.04 -3.73 7.98
N ARG A 15 -7.69 -3.69 7.91
CA ARG A 15 -6.93 -3.17 6.75
C ARG A 15 -7.24 -3.89 5.42
N GLU A 16 -7.56 -5.19 5.46
CA GLU A 16 -7.97 -5.95 4.26
C GLU A 16 -9.21 -5.33 3.61
N ARG A 17 -10.27 -5.10 4.40
CA ARG A 17 -11.50 -4.46 3.91
C ARG A 17 -11.25 -3.01 3.52
N CYS A 18 -10.44 -2.28 4.28
CA CYS A 18 -10.05 -0.91 3.91
C CYS A 18 -9.39 -0.88 2.53
N LEU A 19 -8.47 -1.81 2.25
CA LEU A 19 -7.79 -1.90 0.95
C LEU A 19 -8.79 -2.12 -0.18
N GLU A 20 -9.67 -3.11 -0.06
CA GLU A 20 -10.72 -3.38 -1.05
C GLU A 20 -11.59 -2.15 -1.34
N GLN A 21 -12.04 -1.46 -0.29
CA GLN A 21 -12.88 -0.26 -0.43
C GLN A 21 -12.09 0.95 -0.96
N SER A 22 -10.78 0.98 -0.81
CA SER A 22 -9.93 2.11 -1.24
C SER A 22 -9.68 2.12 -2.75
N LEU A 23 -9.59 0.94 -3.38
CA LEU A 23 -9.16 0.80 -4.77
C LEU A 23 -9.98 1.60 -5.81
N PRO A 24 -11.32 1.72 -5.69
CA PRO A 24 -12.11 2.53 -6.61
C PRO A 24 -11.92 4.04 -6.44
N HIS A 25 -11.42 4.48 -5.28
CA HIS A 25 -11.22 5.90 -4.97
C HIS A 25 -9.79 6.38 -5.21
N LEU A 26 -8.87 5.47 -5.51
CA LEU A 26 -7.49 5.80 -5.86
C LEU A 26 -7.41 6.25 -7.31
N LYS A 27 -6.84 7.44 -7.54
CA LYS A 27 -6.59 7.97 -8.88
C LYS A 27 -5.66 7.06 -9.67
N GLU A 28 -5.74 7.10 -11.01
CA GLU A 28 -4.77 6.44 -11.90
C GLU A 28 -3.31 6.84 -11.65
N THR A 29 -3.09 8.06 -11.14
CA THR A 29 -1.76 8.54 -10.76
C THR A 29 -1.42 8.35 -9.28
N GLY A 30 -2.29 7.68 -8.50
CA GLY A 30 -2.21 7.62 -7.05
C GLY A 30 -1.48 6.40 -6.49
N CYS A 31 -1.19 6.46 -5.18
CA CYS A 31 -0.67 5.33 -4.42
C CYS A 31 -1.37 5.11 -3.06
N ILE A 32 -1.28 3.88 -2.55
CA ILE A 32 -1.71 3.49 -1.21
C ILE A 32 -0.47 3.20 -0.37
N VAL A 33 -0.42 3.73 0.84
CA VAL A 33 0.53 3.31 1.89
C VAL A 33 -0.18 2.31 2.78
N PHE A 34 0.23 1.04 2.71
CA PHE A 34 -0.33 -0.03 3.53
C PHE A 34 0.62 -0.36 4.68
N ASP A 35 0.24 0.05 5.89
CA ASP A 35 1.04 -0.17 7.10
C ASP A 35 0.97 -1.62 7.60
N ASN A 36 2.06 -2.09 8.21
CA ASN A 36 2.20 -3.42 8.80
C ASN A 36 1.88 -4.58 7.82
N SER A 37 2.23 -4.41 6.54
CA SER A 37 1.90 -5.35 5.45
C SER A 37 2.51 -6.75 5.61
N GLY A 38 3.59 -6.88 6.38
CA GLY A 38 4.24 -8.18 6.64
C GLY A 38 3.43 -9.15 7.53
N ARG A 39 2.38 -8.67 8.20
CA ARG A 39 1.52 -9.52 9.06
C ARG A 39 0.83 -10.58 8.20
N LYS A 40 0.91 -11.85 8.64
CA LYS A 40 0.38 -13.03 7.90
C LYS A 40 -1.04 -12.83 7.36
N ARG A 41 -1.95 -12.26 8.17
CA ARG A 41 -3.34 -12.00 7.77
C ARG A 41 -3.47 -11.06 6.56
N TYR A 42 -2.65 -10.01 6.50
CA TYR A 42 -2.73 -8.99 5.45
C TYR A 42 -1.97 -9.39 4.17
N ARG A 43 -0.95 -10.23 4.27
CA ARG A 43 -0.18 -10.67 3.10
C ARG A 43 -1.05 -11.29 2.03
N LYS A 44 -2.03 -12.12 2.43
CA LYS A 44 -2.92 -12.81 1.49
C LYS A 44 -3.65 -11.84 0.56
N VAL A 45 -4.23 -10.75 1.09
CA VAL A 45 -4.97 -9.80 0.25
C VAL A 45 -4.02 -8.99 -0.64
N ILE A 46 -2.83 -8.66 -0.15
CA ILE A 46 -1.82 -7.90 -0.91
C ILE A 46 -1.28 -8.74 -2.06
N GLU A 47 -0.95 -10.00 -1.82
CA GLU A 47 -0.44 -10.93 -2.84
C GLU A 47 -1.47 -11.24 -3.94
N GLN A 48 -2.77 -11.12 -3.63
CA GLN A 48 -3.86 -11.28 -4.61
C GLN A 48 -4.07 -10.05 -5.50
N LEU A 49 -3.48 -8.90 -5.16
CA LEU A 49 -3.59 -7.68 -5.95
C LEU A 49 -2.59 -7.68 -7.10
N ASN A 50 -3.11 -7.46 -8.31
CA ASN A 50 -2.28 -7.25 -9.50
C ASN A 50 -1.92 -5.76 -9.68
N TYR A 51 -1.33 -5.15 -8.66
CA TYR A 51 -0.87 -3.76 -8.69
C TYR A 51 0.66 -3.71 -8.55
N PRO A 52 1.35 -2.74 -9.16
CA PRO A 52 2.77 -2.50 -8.91
C PRO A 52 3.00 -2.09 -7.46
N MET A 53 4.04 -2.66 -6.83
CA MET A 53 4.32 -2.44 -5.41
C MET A 53 5.80 -2.21 -5.11
N ILE A 54 6.05 -1.54 -3.98
CA ILE A 54 7.35 -1.46 -3.32
C ILE A 54 7.17 -1.85 -1.87
N GLU A 55 7.92 -2.85 -1.41
CA GLU A 55 8.01 -3.19 0.01
C GLU A 55 9.14 -2.41 0.67
N THR A 56 8.87 -1.82 1.83
CA THR A 56 9.88 -1.24 2.70
C THR A 56 9.89 -2.00 4.03
N ARG A 57 11.08 -2.28 4.55
CA ARG A 57 11.27 -2.97 5.83
C ARG A 57 12.16 -2.13 6.72
N GLY A 58 11.90 -2.14 8.02
CA GLY A 58 12.65 -1.36 8.99
C GLY A 58 12.27 -1.71 10.42
N LEU A 59 12.83 -0.99 11.39
CA LEU A 59 12.42 -1.14 12.78
C LEU A 59 11.10 -0.41 13.03
N THR A 60 10.22 -1.03 13.81
CA THR A 60 9.02 -0.36 14.28
C THR A 60 9.41 0.57 15.45
N PRO A 61 9.01 1.85 15.46
CA PRO A 61 9.32 2.75 16.57
C PRO A 61 8.92 2.14 17.91
N SER A 62 9.84 2.18 18.86
CA SER A 62 9.63 1.70 20.24
C SER A 62 9.33 0.20 20.40
N LEU A 63 9.46 -0.61 19.35
CA LEU A 63 9.31 -2.07 19.41
C LEU A 63 10.56 -2.78 18.87
N PRO A 64 10.99 -3.89 19.49
CA PRO A 64 12.19 -4.63 19.07
C PRO A 64 11.95 -5.52 17.83
N TYR A 65 10.88 -5.28 17.07
CA TYR A 65 10.46 -6.14 15.96
C TYR A 65 10.52 -5.38 14.63
N PRO A 66 10.95 -6.05 13.55
CA PRO A 66 10.91 -5.47 12.22
C PRO A 66 9.46 -5.26 11.78
N GLY A 67 9.20 -4.10 11.20
CA GLY A 67 7.98 -3.75 10.50
C GLY A 67 8.17 -3.86 8.98
N GLN A 68 7.04 -3.91 8.28
CA GLN A 68 7.00 -3.82 6.82
C GLN A 68 5.84 -2.92 6.42
N THR A 69 6.09 -2.02 5.48
CA THR A 69 5.07 -1.19 4.83
C THR A 69 5.15 -1.45 3.33
N THR A 70 3.99 -1.51 2.68
CA THR A 70 3.93 -1.69 1.22
C THR A 70 3.32 -0.45 0.58
N LEU A 71 4.02 0.13 -0.39
CA LEU A 71 3.47 1.12 -1.30
C LEU A 71 2.83 0.39 -2.47
N ILE A 72 1.54 0.61 -2.71
CA ILE A 72 0.78 0.01 -3.81
C ILE A 72 0.41 1.13 -4.77
N PHE A 73 0.83 1.01 -6.03
CA PHE A 73 0.62 2.03 -7.05
C PHE A 73 -0.52 1.62 -7.97
N LYS A 74 -1.35 2.58 -8.39
CA LYS A 74 -2.45 2.28 -9.32
C LYS A 74 -1.94 1.82 -10.69
N SER A 75 -0.83 2.38 -11.16
CA SER A 75 -0.18 2.02 -12.43
C SER A 75 1.34 1.92 -12.33
N VAL A 76 1.96 1.21 -13.28
CA VAL A 76 3.42 1.01 -13.35
C VAL A 76 4.14 2.32 -13.62
N GLU A 77 3.53 3.21 -14.39
CA GLU A 77 4.07 4.51 -14.74
C GLU A 77 4.32 5.38 -13.51
N VAL A 78 3.39 5.37 -12.53
CA VAL A 78 3.53 6.11 -11.27
C VAL A 78 4.69 5.55 -10.44
N ARG A 79 4.78 4.22 -10.33
CA ARG A 79 5.89 3.55 -9.64
C ARG A 79 7.24 3.98 -10.23
N ASN A 80 7.37 3.97 -11.56
CA ASN A 80 8.62 4.27 -12.25
C ASN A 80 9.06 5.72 -12.06
N LYS A 81 8.12 6.67 -12.03
CA LYS A 81 8.42 8.08 -11.73
C LYS A 81 9.03 8.30 -10.34
N LEU A 82 8.70 7.45 -9.36
CA LEU A 82 9.24 7.52 -8.00
C LEU A 82 10.63 6.92 -7.86
N GLN A 83 11.02 5.96 -8.71
CA GLN A 83 12.37 5.36 -8.69
C GLN A 83 13.40 6.15 -9.53
N ALA A 84 12.93 7.06 -10.39
CA ALA A 84 13.79 7.89 -11.24
C ALA A 84 14.35 9.14 -10.54
N LYS A 85 14.17 9.28 -9.22
CA LYS A 85 14.73 10.33 -8.37
C LYS A 85 15.59 9.70 -7.28
#